data_AF-A0AAD6U309-F1
#
_entry.id   AF-A0AAD6U309-F1
#
_cell.length_a   1.000
_cell.length_b   1.000
_cell.length_c   1.000
_cell.angle_alpha   90.00
_cell.angle_beta   90.00
_cell.angle_gamma   90.00
#
_symmetry.space_group_name_H-M   'P 1'
#
loop_
_entity.id
_entity.type
_entity.pdbx_description
1 polymer ?
#
loop_
_entity_poly.entity_id
_entity_poly.type
_entity_poly.pdbx_seq_one_letter_code
_entity_poly.pdbx_strand_id
1 'polypeptide(L)'
;MAVTALILSLKPNPEISFHDALVVFYLLYLSWVTVSFSLPACARLRGSVKMLHFFSIIQSYTVFAFAFAMLATAHTFGSSPGCNARAVVVLFRPFNALTSGRTVCWVVTVLVVTVYTGILITDHIPPAKKLVPQWIQKRVAKQVPAMDDDLPMASPEPGSGPGKVQYRKLPALPMEYDLQIAWGIVLEIAAILVLWSLTVMNTELLIRWNGFAPSSAQSSWQFGQVLPMFLVVLPLANLINAFRDFGLRPHAP
;
A
#
# COMPACT_ATOMS: atom_id res chain seq x y z
N MET A 1 12.81 9.50 -4.31
CA MET A 1 13.90 8.73 -3.68
C MET A 1 14.37 7.59 -4.56
N ALA A 2 13.55 6.57 -4.86
CA ALA A 2 13.96 5.42 -5.70
C ALA A 2 14.55 5.82 -7.06
N VAL A 3 13.84 6.67 -7.81
CA VAL A 3 14.32 7.16 -9.13
C VAL A 3 15.62 7.94 -9.01
N THR A 4 15.73 8.84 -8.03
CA THR A 4 16.95 9.61 -7.78
C THR A 4 18.14 8.70 -7.42
N ALA A 5 17.92 7.73 -6.53
CA ALA A 5 18.94 6.76 -6.14
C ALA A 5 19.37 5.90 -7.33
N LEU A 6 18.42 5.46 -8.17
CA LEU A 6 18.72 4.77 -9.44
C LEU A 6 19.59 5.63 -10.34
N ILE A 7 19.19 6.87 -10.62
CA ILE A 7 19.93 7.79 -11.50
C ILE A 7 21.35 8.00 -10.96
N LEU A 8 21.50 8.29 -9.66
CA LEU A 8 22.81 8.51 -9.05
C LEU A 8 23.68 7.26 -9.02
N SER A 9 23.07 6.07 -8.90
CA SER A 9 23.79 4.79 -8.91
C SER A 9 24.25 4.33 -10.29
N LEU A 10 23.55 4.76 -11.35
CA LEU A 10 23.83 4.35 -12.73
C LEU A 10 24.66 5.37 -13.51
N LYS A 11 25.10 6.46 -12.87
CA LYS A 11 26.06 7.39 -13.48
C LYS A 11 27.41 6.68 -13.75
N PRO A 12 28.15 7.05 -14.80
CA PRO A 12 29.50 6.52 -15.05
C PRO A 12 30.46 6.72 -13.86
N ASN A 13 30.27 7.82 -13.13
CA ASN A 13 30.92 8.09 -11.84
C ASN A 13 29.81 8.10 -10.77
N PRO A 14 29.50 6.96 -10.15
CA PRO A 14 28.42 6.88 -9.18
C PRO A 14 28.78 7.70 -7.93
N GLU A 15 27.89 8.63 -7.58
CA GLU A 15 28.05 9.51 -6.40
C GLU A 15 27.58 8.82 -5.12
N ILE A 16 26.73 7.81 -5.24
CA ILE A 16 26.13 7.07 -4.13
C ILE A 16 26.93 5.80 -3.85
N SER A 17 27.19 5.51 -2.57
CA SER A 17 27.81 4.24 -2.19
C SER A 17 26.79 3.10 -2.22
N PHE A 18 27.25 1.84 -2.29
CA PHE A 18 26.37 0.67 -2.13
C PHE A 18 25.64 0.69 -0.77
N HIS A 19 26.28 1.24 0.24
CA HIS A 19 25.73 1.35 1.59
C HIS A 19 24.57 2.35 1.67
N ASP A 20 24.73 3.53 1.05
CA ASP A 20 23.65 4.51 0.95
C ASP A 20 22.45 3.92 0.19
N ALA A 21 22.71 3.16 -0.87
CA ALA A 21 21.65 2.48 -1.62
C ALA A 21 20.94 1.40 -0.79
N LEU A 22 21.66 0.66 0.07
CA LEU A 22 21.04 -0.26 1.02
C LEU A 22 20.14 0.50 2.00
N VAL A 23 20.60 1.60 2.59
CA VAL A 23 19.78 2.43 3.49
C VAL A 23 18.51 2.93 2.76
N VAL A 24 18.66 3.46 1.54
CA VAL A 24 17.53 3.87 0.71
C VAL A 24 16.60 2.70 0.43
N PHE A 25 17.11 1.50 0.18
CA PHE A 25 16.31 0.29 -0.03
C PHE A 25 15.47 -0.08 1.20
N TYR A 26 16.06 -0.07 2.39
CA TYR A 26 15.32 -0.30 3.65
C TYR A 26 14.20 0.73 3.85
N LEU A 27 14.49 2.01 3.62
CA LEU A 27 13.51 3.09 3.76
C LEU A 27 12.36 2.97 2.73
N LEU A 28 12.69 2.63 1.49
CA LEU A 28 11.71 2.41 0.43
C LEU A 28 10.85 1.19 0.70
N TYR A 29 11.44 0.10 1.18
CA TYR A 29 10.72 -1.12 1.53
C TYR A 29 9.72 -0.86 2.67
N LEU A 30 10.16 -0.16 3.70
CA LEU A 30 9.28 0.25 4.81
C LEU A 30 8.13 1.14 4.33
N SER A 31 8.43 2.14 3.50
CA SER A 31 7.39 3.00 2.91
C SER A 31 6.40 2.19 2.07
N TRP A 32 6.89 1.24 1.27
CA TRP A 32 6.07 0.35 0.45
C TRP A 32 5.15 -0.54 1.31
N VAL A 33 5.67 -1.15 2.38
CA VAL A 33 4.89 -1.94 3.33
C VAL A 33 3.76 -1.09 3.92
N THR A 34 4.09 0.08 4.48
CA THR A 34 3.11 0.97 5.12
C THR A 34 2.00 1.36 4.14
N VAL A 35 2.34 1.75 2.91
CA VAL A 35 1.35 2.09 1.87
C VAL A 35 0.50 0.88 1.50
N SER A 36 1.10 -0.30 1.37
CA SER A 36 0.39 -1.54 0.98
C SER A 36 -0.64 -1.96 2.02
N PHE A 37 -0.32 -1.82 3.31
CA PHE A 37 -1.26 -2.13 4.39
C PHE A 37 -2.36 -1.06 4.51
N SER A 38 -1.99 0.22 4.47
CA SER A 38 -2.93 1.32 4.70
C SER A 38 -3.89 1.61 3.54
N LEU A 39 -3.61 1.13 2.32
CA LEU A 39 -4.43 1.39 1.15
C LEU A 39 -5.80 0.68 1.20
N PRO A 40 -5.91 -0.62 1.53
CA PRO A 40 -7.18 -1.28 1.81
C PRO A 40 -8.03 -0.56 2.85
N ALA A 41 -7.43 -0.08 3.94
CA ALA A 41 -8.12 0.68 4.97
C ALA A 41 -8.64 2.03 4.42
N CYS A 42 -7.83 2.74 3.64
CA CYS A 42 -8.25 3.99 2.98
C CYS A 42 -9.39 3.76 1.98
N ALA A 43 -9.34 2.67 1.21
CA ALA A 43 -10.36 2.33 0.22
C ALA A 43 -11.74 2.07 0.84
N ARG A 44 -11.77 1.53 2.07
CA ARG A 44 -13.01 1.34 2.83
C ARG A 44 -13.62 2.66 3.32
N LEU A 45 -12.78 3.65 3.66
CA LEU A 45 -13.23 4.89 4.31
C LEU A 45 -13.60 5.99 3.32
N ARG A 46 -12.90 6.07 2.17
CA ARG A 46 -13.07 7.16 1.20
C ARG A 46 -13.57 6.60 -0.12
N GLY A 47 -14.76 7.02 -0.56
CA GLY A 47 -15.27 6.65 -1.88
C GLY A 47 -14.30 7.02 -3.02
N SER A 48 -14.20 6.14 -4.02
CA SER A 48 -13.36 6.24 -5.23
C SER A 48 -11.88 6.66 -5.01
N VAL A 49 -11.06 5.71 -4.54
CA VAL A 49 -9.60 5.85 -4.41
C VAL A 49 -8.79 5.41 -5.65
N LYS A 50 -9.38 5.45 -6.85
CA LYS A 50 -8.74 4.91 -8.08
C LYS A 50 -7.36 5.53 -8.38
N MET A 51 -7.25 6.86 -8.23
CA MET A 51 -5.97 7.58 -8.41
C MET A 51 -4.92 7.13 -7.39
N LEU A 52 -5.29 7.03 -6.10
CA LEU A 52 -4.37 6.61 -5.05
C LEU A 52 -3.86 5.18 -5.30
N HIS A 53 -4.76 4.29 -5.72
CA HIS A 53 -4.39 2.92 -6.07
C HIS A 53 -3.40 2.89 -7.23
N PHE A 54 -3.66 3.67 -8.29
CA PHE A 54 -2.76 3.78 -9.42
C PHE A 54 -1.36 4.27 -9.02
N PHE A 55 -1.26 5.32 -8.21
CA PHE A 55 0.03 5.81 -7.71
C PHE A 55 0.75 4.79 -6.83
N SER A 56 0.03 4.05 -5.99
CA SER A 56 0.60 2.99 -5.17
C SER A 56 1.18 1.85 -6.02
N ILE A 57 0.52 1.50 -7.12
CA ILE A 57 1.01 0.50 -8.07
C ILE A 57 2.33 0.98 -8.70
N ILE A 58 2.36 2.21 -9.22
CA ILE A 58 3.58 2.80 -9.81
C ILE A 58 4.71 2.84 -8.79
N GLN A 59 4.43 3.31 -7.56
CA GLN A 59 5.40 3.37 -6.47
C GLN A 59 5.98 1.98 -6.19
N SER A 60 5.14 0.97 -6.06
CA SER A 60 5.55 -0.41 -5.76
C SER A 60 6.48 -0.98 -6.83
N TYR A 61 6.11 -0.88 -8.10
CA TYR A 61 6.96 -1.35 -9.19
C TYR A 61 8.27 -0.56 -9.31
N THR A 62 8.27 0.73 -8.96
CA THR A 62 9.50 1.52 -8.89
C THR A 62 10.43 1.02 -7.78
N VAL A 63 9.90 0.66 -6.61
CA VAL A 63 10.67 0.06 -5.51
C VAL A 63 11.23 -1.30 -5.91
N PHE A 64 10.43 -2.14 -6.57
CA PHE A 64 10.90 -3.45 -7.05
C PHE A 64 11.97 -3.31 -8.14
N ALA A 65 11.82 -2.38 -9.08
CA ALA A 65 12.83 -2.09 -10.09
C ALA A 65 14.15 -1.63 -9.46
N PHE A 66 14.09 -0.77 -8.42
CA PHE A 66 15.26 -0.37 -7.65
C PHE A 66 15.93 -1.56 -6.95
N ALA A 67 15.13 -2.42 -6.30
CA ALA A 67 15.61 -3.63 -5.65
C ALA A 67 16.37 -4.54 -6.62
N PHE A 68 15.76 -4.81 -7.79
CA PHE A 68 16.36 -5.65 -8.83
C PHE A 68 17.62 -5.04 -9.41
N ALA A 69 17.62 -3.72 -9.69
CA ALA A 69 18.81 -3.04 -10.19
C ALA A 69 19.98 -3.14 -9.19
N MET A 70 19.71 -2.87 -7.92
CA MET A 70 20.69 -2.99 -6.83
C MET A 70 21.22 -4.43 -6.71
N LEU A 71 20.34 -5.44 -6.74
CA LEU A 71 20.71 -6.85 -6.64
C LEU A 71 21.47 -7.36 -7.87
N ALA A 72 21.14 -6.86 -9.06
CA ALA A 72 21.82 -7.20 -10.30
C ALA A 72 23.26 -6.64 -10.32
N THR A 73 23.43 -5.41 -9.84
CA THR A 73 24.69 -4.67 -9.91
C THR A 73 25.50 -4.68 -8.60
N ALA A 74 25.08 -5.42 -7.58
CA ALA A 74 25.65 -5.37 -6.22
C ALA A 74 27.20 -5.46 -6.14
N HIS A 75 27.86 -6.22 -7.01
CA HIS A 75 29.33 -6.31 -7.03
C HIS A 75 30.02 -5.04 -7.54
N THR A 76 29.42 -4.37 -8.51
CA THR A 76 29.96 -3.17 -9.17
C THR A 76 29.24 -1.90 -8.72
N PHE A 77 28.33 -2.01 -7.76
CA PHE A 77 27.45 -0.92 -7.37
C PHE A 77 28.23 0.16 -6.62
N GLY A 78 27.99 1.41 -7.00
CA GLY A 78 28.40 2.60 -6.25
C GLY A 78 29.87 2.99 -6.44
N SER A 79 30.29 4.01 -5.69
CA SER A 79 31.61 4.65 -5.81
C SER A 79 32.81 3.80 -5.40
N SER A 80 32.60 2.68 -4.69
CA SER A 80 33.67 1.87 -4.09
C SER A 80 33.39 0.37 -4.20
N PRO A 81 33.36 -0.21 -5.41
CA PRO A 81 32.95 -1.60 -5.62
C PRO A 81 33.84 -2.63 -4.90
N GLY A 82 35.12 -2.31 -4.67
CA GLY A 82 36.05 -3.16 -3.91
C GLY A 82 35.65 -3.36 -2.44
N CYS A 83 34.87 -2.43 -1.87
CA CYS A 83 34.40 -2.52 -0.48
C CYS A 83 33.14 -3.36 -0.35
N ASN A 84 32.39 -3.59 -1.44
CA ASN A 84 31.10 -4.30 -1.39
C ASN A 84 31.26 -5.75 -0.92
N ALA A 85 32.42 -6.38 -1.17
CA ALA A 85 32.78 -7.72 -0.69
C ALA A 85 32.68 -7.88 0.83
N ARG A 86 32.89 -6.78 1.57
CA ARG A 86 32.85 -6.75 3.04
C ARG A 86 31.52 -6.26 3.58
N ALA A 87 30.56 -5.93 2.71
CA ALA A 87 29.26 -5.45 3.15
C ALA A 87 28.52 -6.58 3.89
N VAL A 88 28.05 -6.26 5.08
CA VAL A 88 27.29 -7.18 5.94
C VAL A 88 25.86 -6.67 6.02
N VAL A 89 24.90 -7.57 5.74
CA VAL A 89 23.48 -7.32 6.02
C VAL A 89 23.14 -8.02 7.33
N VAL A 90 22.33 -7.37 8.16
CA VAL A 90 21.89 -7.90 9.44
C VAL A 90 20.39 -8.13 9.37
N LEU A 91 19.97 -9.38 9.55
CA LEU A 91 18.58 -9.78 9.79
C LEU A 91 18.62 -10.76 10.96
N PHE A 92 18.56 -10.22 12.18
CA PHE A 92 18.82 -10.93 13.46
C PHE A 92 20.25 -11.47 13.65
N ARG A 93 20.97 -11.81 12.58
CA ARG A 93 22.38 -12.20 12.57
C ARG A 93 23.11 -11.54 11.40
N PRO A 94 24.39 -11.16 11.52
CA PRO A 94 25.18 -10.67 10.39
C PRO A 94 25.44 -11.79 9.37
N PHE A 95 25.22 -11.51 8.10
CA PHE A 95 25.60 -12.35 6.98
C PHE A 95 26.23 -11.51 5.86
N ASN A 96 27.13 -12.13 5.09
CA ASN A 96 27.74 -11.49 3.94
C ASN A 96 26.66 -11.13 2.91
N ALA A 97 26.57 -9.84 2.58
CA ALA A 97 25.56 -9.29 1.70
C ALA A 97 25.64 -9.89 0.29
N LEU A 98 26.85 -10.10 -0.23
CA LEU A 98 27.05 -10.48 -1.63
C LEU A 98 26.93 -11.97 -1.92
N THR A 99 27.31 -12.84 -0.97
CA THR A 99 27.31 -14.29 -1.23
C THR A 99 25.94 -14.89 -0.90
N SER A 100 25.62 -15.01 0.38
CA SER A 100 24.36 -15.61 0.82
C SER A 100 23.23 -14.60 0.82
N GLY A 101 23.50 -13.35 1.23
CA GLY A 101 22.50 -12.29 1.30
C GLY A 101 21.85 -12.01 -0.05
N ARG A 102 22.64 -11.99 -1.13
CA ARG A 102 22.17 -11.70 -2.48
C ARG A 102 21.18 -12.75 -2.99
N THR A 103 21.50 -14.03 -2.84
CA THR A 103 20.61 -15.13 -3.26
C THR A 103 19.30 -15.11 -2.46
N VAL A 104 19.40 -14.95 -1.13
CA VAL A 104 18.21 -14.87 -0.27
C VAL A 104 17.37 -13.66 -0.65
N CYS A 105 17.99 -12.49 -0.86
CA CYS A 105 17.27 -11.28 -1.23
C CYS A 105 16.61 -11.41 -2.60
N TRP A 106 17.27 -12.02 -3.59
CA TRP A 106 16.65 -12.35 -4.89
C TRP A 106 15.39 -13.21 -4.73
N VAL A 107 15.49 -14.33 -4.00
CA VAL A 107 14.35 -15.23 -3.78
C VAL A 107 13.20 -14.51 -3.09
N VAL A 108 13.50 -13.74 -2.04
CA VAL A 108 12.50 -12.98 -1.29
C VAL A 108 11.86 -11.89 -2.16
N THR A 109 12.65 -11.12 -2.91
CA THR A 109 12.13 -10.05 -3.78
C THR A 109 11.24 -10.63 -4.88
N VAL A 110 11.67 -11.71 -5.55
CA VAL A 110 10.84 -12.37 -6.58
C VAL A 110 9.53 -12.87 -5.98
N LEU A 111 9.59 -13.55 -4.84
CA LEU A 111 8.40 -14.05 -4.15
C LEU A 111 7.43 -12.90 -3.79
N VAL A 112 7.94 -11.82 -3.19
CA VAL A 112 7.14 -10.64 -2.81
C VAL A 112 6.49 -10.00 -4.04
N VAL A 113 7.24 -9.83 -5.14
CA VAL A 113 6.72 -9.28 -6.40
C VAL A 113 5.61 -10.18 -6.95
N THR A 114 5.83 -11.50 -7.01
CA THR A 114 4.83 -12.44 -7.53
C THR A 114 3.55 -12.43 -6.69
N VAL A 115 3.67 -12.46 -5.36
CA VAL A 115 2.52 -12.40 -4.45
C VAL A 115 1.77 -11.08 -4.60
N TYR A 116 2.49 -9.95 -4.60
CA TYR A 116 1.91 -8.62 -4.75
C TYR A 116 1.17 -8.47 -6.10
N THR A 117 1.80 -8.88 -7.21
CA THR A 117 1.18 -8.86 -8.54
C THR A 117 -0.03 -9.79 -8.60
N GLY A 118 0.03 -10.96 -7.95
CA GLY A 118 -1.11 -11.88 -7.84
C GLY A 118 -2.32 -11.23 -7.16
N ILE A 119 -2.11 -10.60 -6.00
CA ILE A 119 -3.16 -9.85 -5.27
C ILE A 119 -3.72 -8.72 -6.16
N LEU A 120 -2.84 -7.98 -6.82
CA LEU A 120 -3.23 -6.86 -7.69
C LEU A 120 -4.11 -7.33 -8.85
N ILE A 121 -3.78 -8.46 -9.46
CA ILE A 121 -4.56 -9.06 -10.55
C ILE A 121 -5.92 -9.54 -10.03
N THR A 122 -5.96 -10.22 -8.88
CA THR A 122 -7.23 -10.69 -8.30
C THR A 122 -8.17 -9.55 -7.92
N ASP A 123 -7.62 -8.40 -7.52
CA ASP A 123 -8.41 -7.22 -7.18
C ASP A 123 -8.94 -6.46 -8.41
N HIS A 124 -8.21 -6.48 -9.53
CA HIS A 124 -8.62 -5.77 -10.75
C HIS A 124 -9.47 -6.60 -11.70
N ILE A 125 -9.34 -7.94 -11.69
CA ILE A 125 -10.21 -8.79 -12.48
C ILE A 125 -11.58 -8.78 -11.79
N PRO A 126 -12.63 -8.19 -12.40
CA PRO A 126 -13.95 -8.22 -11.80
C PRO A 126 -14.33 -9.69 -11.58
N PRO A 127 -14.79 -10.08 -10.37
CA PRO A 127 -15.14 -11.47 -10.10
C PRO A 127 -16.15 -11.91 -11.16
N ALA A 128 -15.80 -12.94 -11.93
CA ALA A 128 -16.57 -13.44 -13.07
C ALA A 128 -18.06 -13.70 -12.72
N LYS A 129 -18.32 -13.90 -11.43
CA LYS A 129 -19.64 -14.10 -10.83
C LYS A 129 -20.59 -12.89 -10.92
N LYS A 130 -20.18 -11.68 -11.28
CA LYS A 130 -21.11 -10.53 -11.47
C LYS A 130 -21.72 -10.41 -12.87
N LEU A 131 -21.16 -11.09 -13.87
CA LEU A 131 -21.72 -11.09 -15.23
C LEU A 131 -22.93 -12.04 -15.36
N VAL A 132 -22.93 -13.14 -14.60
CA VAL A 132 -24.01 -14.14 -14.60
C VAL A 132 -25.33 -13.60 -14.04
N PRO A 133 -25.40 -12.95 -12.86
CA PRO A 133 -26.66 -12.46 -12.32
C PRO A 133 -27.21 -11.26 -13.11
N GLN A 134 -26.37 -10.43 -13.75
CA GLN A 134 -26.87 -9.35 -14.60
C GLN A 134 -27.47 -9.88 -15.90
N TRP A 135 -26.89 -10.92 -16.49
CA TRP A 135 -27.46 -11.54 -17.68
C TRP A 135 -28.72 -12.34 -17.35
N ILE A 136 -28.74 -13.05 -16.22
CA ILE A 136 -29.93 -13.72 -15.71
C ILE A 136 -31.02 -12.70 -15.32
N GLN A 137 -30.69 -11.61 -14.60
CA GLN A 137 -31.66 -10.55 -14.29
C GLN A 137 -32.20 -9.89 -15.56
N LYS A 138 -31.34 -9.60 -16.55
CA LYS A 138 -31.82 -9.05 -17.84
C LYS A 138 -32.71 -10.03 -18.59
N ARG A 139 -32.47 -11.34 -18.48
CA ARG A 139 -33.34 -12.35 -19.09
C ARG A 139 -34.65 -12.53 -18.33
N VAL A 140 -34.60 -12.63 -17.00
CA VAL A 140 -35.79 -12.77 -16.15
C VAL A 140 -36.66 -11.52 -16.21
N ALA A 141 -36.09 -10.32 -16.20
CA ALA A 141 -36.85 -9.07 -16.36
C ALA A 141 -37.53 -8.96 -17.74
N LYS A 142 -36.99 -9.62 -18.77
CA LYS A 142 -37.60 -9.69 -20.11
C LYS A 142 -38.64 -10.80 -20.23
N GLN A 143 -38.66 -11.75 -19.28
CA GLN A 143 -39.53 -12.92 -19.26
C GLN A 143 -40.67 -12.82 -18.25
N VAL A 144 -40.85 -11.68 -17.56
CA VAL A 144 -42.15 -11.39 -16.95
C VAL A 144 -43.06 -11.01 -18.13
N PRO A 145 -43.94 -11.92 -18.62
CA PRO A 145 -44.94 -11.52 -19.60
C PRO A 145 -45.69 -10.35 -19.00
N ALA A 146 -46.01 -9.35 -19.82
CA ALA A 146 -46.97 -8.33 -19.45
C ALA A 146 -48.18 -9.11 -18.90
N MET A 147 -48.39 -9.00 -17.59
CA MET A 147 -49.49 -9.67 -16.94
C MET A 147 -50.71 -8.98 -17.55
N ASP A 148 -51.45 -9.71 -18.40
CA ASP A 148 -52.63 -9.19 -19.06
C ASP A 148 -53.52 -8.57 -17.99
N ASP A 149 -53.81 -7.28 -18.21
CA ASP A 149 -54.58 -6.36 -17.37
C ASP A 149 -56.08 -6.75 -17.34
N ASP A 150 -56.37 -8.04 -17.16
CA ASP A 150 -57.73 -8.58 -16.98
C ASP A 150 -58.17 -8.54 -15.50
N LEU A 151 -57.49 -7.73 -14.67
CA LEU A 151 -58.09 -7.30 -13.42
C LEU A 151 -59.19 -6.29 -13.76
N PRO A 152 -60.43 -6.49 -13.27
CA PRO A 152 -61.56 -5.65 -13.63
C PRO A 152 -61.22 -4.19 -13.35
N MET A 153 -61.21 -3.38 -14.40
CA MET A 153 -61.08 -1.92 -14.36
C MET A 153 -62.02 -1.38 -13.27
N ALA A 154 -61.46 -1.06 -12.11
CA ALA A 154 -62.09 -0.13 -11.22
C ALA A 154 -62.20 1.17 -12.00
N SER A 155 -63.44 1.59 -12.25
CA SER A 155 -63.79 2.72 -13.10
C SER A 155 -62.90 3.92 -12.76
N PRO A 156 -62.19 4.51 -13.75
CA PRO A 156 -61.30 5.63 -13.51
C PRO A 156 -62.12 6.81 -13.00
N GLU A 157 -61.80 7.30 -11.81
CA GLU A 157 -62.34 8.59 -11.34
C GLU A 157 -61.87 9.69 -12.32
N PRO A 158 -62.80 10.45 -12.93
CA PRO A 158 -62.45 11.51 -13.86
C PRO A 158 -61.90 12.70 -13.08
N GLY A 159 -60.58 12.73 -12.89
CA GLY A 159 -59.93 13.87 -12.23
C GLY A 159 -58.41 13.81 -12.05
N SER A 160 -57.74 12.66 -12.21
CA SER A 160 -56.30 12.58 -11.95
C SER A 160 -55.48 12.91 -13.20
N GLY A 161 -54.92 14.11 -13.23
CA GLY A 161 -53.93 14.54 -14.24
C GLY A 161 -52.68 13.66 -14.29
N PRO A 162 -51.76 13.90 -15.26
CA PRO A 162 -50.63 13.02 -15.57
C PRO A 162 -49.81 12.71 -14.30
N GLY A 163 -50.02 11.50 -13.79
CA GLY A 163 -49.50 11.02 -12.52
C GLY A 163 -47.98 10.96 -12.57
N LYS A 164 -47.34 11.90 -11.90
CA LYS A 164 -45.93 11.74 -11.51
C LYS A 164 -45.86 10.46 -10.68
N VAL A 165 -45.21 9.43 -11.22
CA VAL A 165 -44.88 8.20 -10.49
C VAL A 165 -44.18 8.63 -9.20
N GLN A 166 -44.91 8.59 -8.09
CA GLN A 166 -44.35 8.82 -6.77
C GLN A 166 -43.45 7.63 -6.48
N TYR A 167 -42.16 7.80 -6.75
CA TYR A 167 -41.15 6.93 -6.18
C TYR A 167 -41.29 7.04 -4.66
N ARG A 168 -41.94 6.04 -4.07
CA ARG A 168 -42.04 5.85 -2.63
C ARG A 168 -40.60 5.87 -2.12
N LYS A 169 -40.19 6.97 -1.46
CA LYS A 169 -38.88 7.05 -0.80
C LYS A 169 -38.84 5.90 0.19
N LEU A 170 -38.13 4.84 -0.18
CA LEU A 170 -37.88 3.73 0.73
C LEU A 170 -37.24 4.36 1.96
N PRO A 171 -37.81 4.17 3.17
CA PRO A 171 -37.24 4.76 4.38
C PRO A 171 -35.78 4.36 4.44
N ALA A 172 -34.90 5.36 4.53
CA ALA A 172 -33.47 5.11 4.70
C ALA A 172 -33.34 4.28 5.97
N LEU A 173 -33.09 2.97 5.80
CA LEU A 173 -32.79 2.09 6.92
C LEU A 173 -31.63 2.73 7.67
N PRO A 174 -31.73 2.88 9.00
CA PRO A 174 -30.64 3.43 9.79
C PRO A 174 -29.42 2.59 9.48
N MET A 175 -28.38 3.24 8.93
CA MET A 175 -27.07 2.61 8.79
C MET A 175 -26.59 2.38 10.21
N GLU A 176 -26.82 1.17 10.70
CA GLU A 176 -26.22 0.68 11.93
C GLU A 176 -24.71 0.62 11.67
N TYR A 177 -24.02 1.68 12.06
CA TYR A 177 -22.56 1.70 12.07
C TYR A 177 -22.14 0.76 13.17
N ASP A 178 -21.89 -0.50 12.81
CA ASP A 178 -21.29 -1.48 13.69
C ASP A 178 -19.91 -0.95 14.10
N LEU A 179 -19.89 -0.28 15.25
CA LEU A 179 -18.72 0.25 15.93
C LEU A 179 -17.96 -0.89 16.62
N GLN A 180 -18.07 -2.13 16.13
CA GLN A 180 -17.08 -3.15 16.37
C GLN A 180 -15.71 -2.54 16.09
N ILE A 181 -14.95 -2.33 17.17
CA ILE A 181 -13.53 -2.00 17.15
C ILE A 181 -12.95 -2.85 16.03
N ALA A 182 -12.53 -2.20 14.95
CA ALA A 182 -12.01 -2.87 13.79
C ALA A 182 -10.64 -3.42 14.17
N TRP A 183 -10.64 -4.56 14.88
CA TRP A 183 -9.44 -5.24 15.37
C TRP A 183 -8.43 -5.46 14.24
N GLY A 184 -8.91 -5.61 13.01
CA GLY A 184 -8.06 -5.59 11.81
C GLY A 184 -7.19 -4.34 11.69
N ILE A 185 -7.73 -3.13 11.87
CA ILE A 185 -6.97 -1.87 11.82
C ILE A 185 -5.96 -1.80 12.98
N VAL A 186 -6.36 -2.24 14.17
CA VAL A 186 -5.46 -2.24 15.34
C VAL A 186 -4.29 -3.21 15.11
N LEU A 187 -4.56 -4.42 14.62
CA LEU A 187 -3.54 -5.41 14.28
C LEU A 187 -2.63 -4.92 13.14
N GLU A 188 -3.19 -4.23 12.15
CA GLU A 188 -2.44 -3.64 11.04
C GLU A 188 -1.49 -2.55 11.52
N ILE A 189 -1.97 -1.62 12.36
CA ILE A 189 -1.13 -0.58 12.99
C ILE A 189 -0.04 -1.23 13.84
N ALA A 190 -0.37 -2.24 14.65
CA ALA A 190 0.61 -2.95 15.45
C ALA A 190 1.68 -3.63 14.58
N ALA A 191 1.28 -4.27 13.48
CA ALA A 191 2.20 -4.88 12.52
C ALA A 191 3.12 -3.84 11.87
N ILE A 192 2.58 -2.69 11.45
CA ILE A 192 3.36 -1.57 10.90
C ILE A 192 4.39 -1.08 11.93
N LEU A 193 3.99 -0.90 13.20
CA LEU A 193 4.91 -0.46 14.26
C LEU A 193 6.03 -1.47 14.51
N VAL A 194 5.71 -2.76 14.58
CA VAL A 194 6.72 -3.83 14.76
C VAL A 194 7.69 -3.88 13.58
N LEU A 195 7.17 -3.90 12.35
CA LEU A 195 7.99 -3.90 11.13
C LEU A 195 8.86 -2.65 11.04
N TRP A 196 8.34 -1.51 11.47
CA TRP A 196 9.10 -0.26 11.55
C TRP A 196 10.25 -0.35 12.54
N SER A 197 9.99 -0.77 13.78
CA SER A 197 11.02 -0.92 14.81
C SER A 197 12.11 -1.90 14.37
N LEU A 198 11.72 -3.02 13.74
CA LEU A 198 12.66 -3.98 13.17
C LEU A 198 13.49 -3.35 12.04
N THR A 199 12.88 -2.57 11.16
CA THR A 199 13.60 -1.91 10.05
C THR A 199 14.62 -0.91 10.58
N VAL A 200 14.24 -0.06 11.52
CA VAL A 200 15.13 0.93 12.15
C VAL A 200 16.27 0.22 12.88
N MET A 201 15.97 -0.79 13.68
CA MET A 201 16.99 -1.58 14.38
C MET A 201 17.97 -2.24 13.39
N ASN A 202 17.47 -2.85 12.31
CA ASN A 202 18.33 -3.47 11.30
C ASN A 202 19.17 -2.44 10.54
N THR A 203 18.64 -1.24 10.30
CA THR A 203 19.38 -0.14 9.64
C THR A 203 20.51 0.35 10.54
N GLU A 204 20.25 0.56 11.84
CA GLU A 204 21.28 0.93 12.81
C GLU A 204 22.34 -0.15 12.99
N LEU A 205 21.94 -1.42 13.03
CA LEU A 205 22.90 -2.54 13.05
C LEU A 205 23.73 -2.57 11.77
N LEU A 206 23.11 -2.40 10.60
CA LEU A 206 23.82 -2.30 9.33
C LEU A 206 24.86 -1.17 9.37
N ILE A 207 24.50 0.01 9.91
CA ILE A 207 25.42 1.13 10.06
C ILE A 207 26.60 0.79 10.99
N ARG A 208 26.30 0.23 12.16
CA ARG A 208 27.33 -0.11 13.16
C ARG A 208 28.29 -1.18 12.67
N TRP A 209 27.79 -2.23 12.03
CA TRP A 209 28.59 -3.39 11.62
C TRP A 209 29.46 -3.14 10.40
N ASN A 210 29.05 -2.24 9.51
CA ASN A 210 29.84 -1.88 8.33
C ASN A 210 30.81 -0.71 8.58
N GLY A 211 30.79 -0.11 9.77
CA GLY A 211 31.79 0.89 10.19
C GLY A 211 31.72 2.21 9.41
N PHE A 212 30.53 2.72 9.08
CA PHE A 212 30.37 3.93 8.27
C PHE A 212 30.84 5.24 8.91
N ALA A 213 31.27 5.22 10.18
CA ALA A 213 31.80 6.40 10.85
C ALA A 213 33.33 6.47 10.64
N PRO A 214 33.86 7.45 9.87
CA PRO A 214 35.26 7.79 9.99
C PRO A 214 35.50 8.26 11.43
N SER A 215 36.52 7.71 12.07
CA SER A 215 36.87 7.86 13.49
C SER A 215 37.13 9.31 13.97
N SER A 216 36.98 10.32 13.11
CA SER A 216 37.28 11.72 13.39
C SER A 216 36.12 12.71 13.20
N ALA A 217 34.95 12.30 12.68
CA ALA A 217 33.82 13.22 12.46
C ALA A 217 32.55 12.75 13.20
N GLN A 218 32.46 13.17 14.46
CA GLN A 218 31.37 12.90 15.41
C GLN A 218 30.08 13.69 15.10
N SER A 219 29.60 13.65 13.85
CA SER A 219 28.31 14.23 13.46
C SER A 219 27.26 13.12 13.42
N SER A 220 26.77 12.77 14.60
CA SER A 220 25.93 11.60 14.90
C SER A 220 24.43 11.77 14.58
N TRP A 221 24.10 12.64 13.62
CA TRP A 221 22.74 12.78 13.07
C TRP A 221 22.83 12.76 11.54
N GLN A 222 23.16 11.59 10.99
CA GLN A 222 23.07 11.38 9.55
C GLN A 222 21.58 11.43 9.15
N PHE A 223 21.29 12.21 8.11
CA PHE A 223 19.98 12.47 7.50
C PHE A 223 19.04 11.24 7.38
N GLY A 224 19.63 10.04 7.33
CA GLY A 224 18.94 8.75 7.35
C GLY A 224 18.16 8.43 8.63
N GLN A 225 18.36 9.10 9.76
CA GLN A 225 17.54 8.91 10.99
C GLN A 225 16.35 9.87 11.06
N VAL A 226 16.54 11.11 10.58
CA VAL A 226 15.51 12.15 10.62
C VAL A 226 14.42 11.89 9.60
N LEU A 227 14.80 11.44 8.40
CA LEU A 227 13.89 11.19 7.29
C LEU A 227 12.84 10.10 7.59
N PRO A 228 13.19 8.90 8.10
CA PRO A 228 12.18 7.92 8.52
C PRO A 228 11.31 8.41 9.67
N MET A 229 11.82 9.30 10.54
CA MET A 229 10.99 9.90 11.58
C MET A 229 9.90 10.79 10.95
N PHE A 230 10.25 11.65 9.99
CA PHE A 230 9.25 12.44 9.26
C PHE A 230 8.27 11.57 8.46
N LEU A 231 8.74 10.48 7.84
CA LEU A 231 7.90 9.57 7.08
C LEU A 231 6.87 8.82 7.95
N VAL A 232 7.06 8.74 9.27
CA VAL A 232 6.09 8.12 10.19
C VAL A 232 5.29 9.16 10.95
N VAL A 233 5.95 10.19 11.47
CA VAL A 233 5.30 11.22 12.29
C VAL A 233 4.29 12.00 11.46
N LEU A 234 4.56 12.32 10.19
CA LEU A 234 3.59 13.05 9.34
C LEU A 234 2.33 12.24 9.05
N PRO A 235 2.40 10.98 8.57
CA PRO A 235 1.21 10.15 8.40
C PRO A 235 0.48 9.89 9.72
N LEU A 236 1.19 9.68 10.83
CA LEU A 236 0.58 9.47 12.14
C LEU A 236 -0.15 10.73 12.63
N ALA A 237 0.47 11.91 12.50
CA ALA A 237 -0.17 13.18 12.83
C ALA A 237 -1.41 13.42 11.97
N ASN A 238 -1.34 13.14 10.67
CA ASN A 238 -2.48 13.23 9.77
C ASN A 238 -3.58 12.22 10.13
N LEU A 239 -3.22 11.00 10.55
CA LEU A 239 -4.17 9.99 11.03
C LEU A 239 -4.87 10.46 12.31
N ILE A 240 -4.12 10.99 13.28
CA ILE A 240 -4.66 11.53 14.54
C ILE A 240 -5.58 12.73 14.24
N ASN A 241 -5.18 13.64 13.36
CA ASN A 241 -6.01 14.77 12.94
C ASN A 241 -7.28 14.28 12.24
N ALA A 242 -7.18 13.31 11.33
CA ALA A 242 -8.36 12.71 10.70
C ALA A 242 -9.27 12.03 11.72
N PHE A 243 -8.73 11.30 12.70
CA PHE A 243 -9.53 10.73 13.79
C PHE A 243 -10.14 11.78 14.70
N ARG A 244 -9.53 12.97 14.84
CA ARG A 244 -10.08 14.07 15.64
C ARG A 244 -11.20 14.79 14.88
N ASP A 245 -11.02 15.02 13.59
CA ASP A 245 -11.94 15.76 12.73
C ASP A 245 -13.16 14.90 12.36
N PHE A 246 -12.90 13.62 12.04
CA PHE A 246 -13.91 12.64 11.61
C PHE A 246 -14.21 11.60 12.69
N GLY A 247 -13.77 11.82 13.93
CA GLY A 247 -13.88 10.87 15.03
C GLY A 247 -15.29 10.33 15.25
N LEU A 248 -15.39 9.32 16.12
CA LEU A 248 -16.57 8.53 16.52
C LEU A 248 -17.72 9.39 17.10
N ARG A 249 -18.09 10.49 16.46
CA ARG A 249 -19.27 11.25 16.78
C ARG A 249 -20.43 10.31 16.48
N PRO A 250 -21.20 9.86 17.47
CA PRO A 250 -22.52 9.35 17.17
C PRO A 250 -23.18 10.44 16.33
N HIS A 251 -23.58 10.12 15.10
CA HIS A 251 -24.48 11.01 14.37
C HIS A 251 -25.69 11.18 15.27
N ALA A 252 -25.83 12.37 15.83
CA ALA A 252 -27.03 12.75 16.53
C ALA A 252 -28.20 12.53 15.56
N PRO A 253 -29.28 11.86 16.02
CA PRO A 253 -30.39 11.45 15.18
C PRO A 253 -31.06 12.63 14.45
#